data_AF-A0A957N9S6-F1
#
_entry.id   AF-A0A957N9S6-F1
#
_cell.length_a   1.000
_cell.length_b   1.000
_cell.length_c   1.000
_cell.angle_alpha   90.00
_cell.angle_beta   90.00
_cell.angle_gamma   90.00
#
_symmetry.space_group_name_H-M   'P 1'
#
loop_
_entity.id
_entity.type
_entity.pdbx_description
1 polymer ?
#
loop_
_entity_poly.entity_id
_entity_poly.type
_entity_poly.pdbx_seq_one_letter_code
_entity_poly.pdbx_strand_id
1 'polypeptide(L)'
;FTGERGKGGMATEGTGAIPARELGQGWKVSPSIEIGPRETITMADIEGPGAIQHIWLTVHPTWWRRLVIRIHWDDEVTPSVETPLGDFFANGWCERCNISSIPIAVNPAGGFNSYWEMPFRKRARITIENLTPDRCGGFYYQVTYTLTTVPDHAAYFHAQWRRSNPLPYQTVHTLLDGVTGQGQYVGTYLAWGVNSRGWW
;
A
#
# COMPACT_ATOMS: atom_id res chain seq x y z
N PHE A 1 14.42 4.64 6.98
CA PHE A 1 14.06 3.37 7.64
C PHE A 1 13.64 2.39 6.56
N THR A 2 14.46 1.39 6.23
CA THR A 2 14.27 0.49 5.06
C THR A 2 13.52 -0.81 5.41
N GLY A 3 13.10 -1.00 6.66
CA GLY A 3 12.39 -2.22 7.10
C GLY A 3 13.32 -3.39 7.49
N GLU A 4 14.61 -3.13 7.65
CA GLU A 4 15.60 -4.13 8.08
C GLU A 4 15.22 -4.83 9.40
N ARG A 5 15.50 -6.13 9.46
CA ARG A 5 15.23 -6.97 10.65
C ARG A 5 15.91 -6.39 11.88
N GLY A 6 15.13 -6.20 12.95
CA GLY A 6 15.63 -5.71 14.24
C GLY A 6 15.92 -4.20 14.29
N LYS A 7 15.70 -3.45 13.22
CA LYS A 7 15.97 -1.99 13.18
C LYS A 7 14.79 -1.11 13.62
N GLY A 8 13.60 -1.68 13.82
CA GLY A 8 12.37 -0.94 14.10
C GLY A 8 12.36 -0.13 15.42
N GLY A 9 13.19 -0.50 16.40
CA GLY A 9 13.34 0.21 17.68
C GLY A 9 14.68 0.95 17.83
N MET A 10 15.45 1.09 16.74
CA MET A 10 16.79 1.68 16.79
C MET A 10 16.79 3.20 16.51
N ALA A 11 15.64 3.77 16.13
CA ALA A 11 15.51 5.20 15.90
C ALA A 11 15.85 6.00 17.18
N THR A 12 16.66 7.04 17.04
CA THR A 12 16.95 8.02 18.12
C THR A 12 16.24 9.35 17.91
N GLU A 13 15.71 9.58 16.71
CA GLU A 13 14.97 10.76 16.29
C GLU A 13 13.68 10.35 15.56
N GLY A 14 12.76 11.29 15.37
CA GLY A 14 11.51 11.08 14.66
C GLY A 14 10.29 11.57 15.42
N THR A 15 9.12 11.15 14.95
CA THR A 15 7.81 11.68 15.41
C THR A 15 7.51 11.43 16.89
N GLY A 16 8.17 10.47 17.53
CA GLY A 16 8.06 10.17 18.95
C GLY A 16 9.27 10.57 19.80
N ALA A 17 10.23 11.34 19.28
CA ALA A 17 11.45 11.72 20.00
C ALA A 17 11.17 12.42 21.34
N ILE A 18 10.24 13.38 21.37
CA ILE A 18 9.89 14.10 22.61
C ILE A 18 9.18 13.17 23.62
N PRO A 19 8.15 12.39 23.24
CA PRO A 19 7.55 11.39 24.14
C PRO A 19 8.54 10.32 24.65
N ALA A 20 9.48 9.88 23.82
CA ALA A 20 10.40 8.78 24.15
C ALA A 20 11.72 9.24 24.79
N ARG A 21 11.89 10.54 25.07
CA ARG A 21 13.16 11.15 25.51
C ARG A 21 13.78 10.53 26.78
N GLU A 22 12.98 9.86 27.61
CA GLU A 22 13.40 9.23 28.87
C GLU A 22 13.47 7.69 28.80
N LEU A 23 13.13 7.08 27.66
CA LEU A 23 12.98 5.61 27.55
C LEU A 23 14.27 4.87 27.12
N GLY A 24 15.26 5.58 26.55
CA GLY A 24 16.49 4.99 26.00
C GLY A 24 16.32 4.29 24.64
N GLN A 25 17.42 3.81 24.06
CA GLN A 25 17.42 3.12 22.75
C GLN A 25 16.87 1.69 22.88
N GLY A 26 16.01 1.28 21.95
CA GLY A 26 15.29 0.00 21.99
C GLY A 26 13.76 0.16 21.92
N TRP A 27 13.25 1.37 22.18
CA TRP A 27 11.85 1.73 22.03
C TRP A 27 11.55 2.33 20.64
N LYS A 28 10.29 2.26 20.20
CA LYS A 28 9.88 2.78 18.88
C LYS A 28 9.78 4.31 18.89
N VAL A 29 10.92 5.00 18.84
CA VAL A 29 11.03 6.47 18.86
C VAL A 29 10.43 7.12 17.62
N SER A 30 10.40 6.44 16.47
CA SER A 30 9.74 6.91 15.27
C SER A 30 8.58 5.97 14.90
N PRO A 31 7.40 6.11 15.53
CA PRO A 31 6.25 5.24 15.27
C PRO A 31 5.61 5.49 13.91
N SER A 32 5.78 6.70 13.36
CA SER A 32 5.31 7.15 12.05
C SER A 32 6.38 7.91 11.29
N ILE A 33 6.23 7.96 9.98
CA ILE A 33 7.03 8.82 9.09
C ILE A 33 6.23 10.05 8.67
N GLU A 34 6.96 11.09 8.25
CA GLU A 34 6.40 12.18 7.45
C GLU A 34 6.78 11.95 5.99
N ILE A 35 5.85 12.24 5.08
CA ILE A 35 6.09 12.24 3.64
C ILE A 35 5.98 13.68 3.16
N GLY A 36 7.08 14.25 2.72
CA GLY A 36 7.18 15.61 2.25
C GLY A 36 6.38 15.89 0.97
N PRO A 37 6.27 17.17 0.58
CA PRO A 37 5.68 17.59 -0.68
C PRO A 37 6.35 16.92 -1.88
N ARG A 38 5.58 16.29 -2.78
CA ARG A 38 6.11 15.63 -3.98
C ARG A 38 7.19 14.56 -3.72
N GLU A 39 7.30 14.09 -2.48
CA GLU A 39 8.32 13.14 -2.07
C GLU A 39 7.88 11.71 -2.34
N THR A 40 8.84 10.88 -2.74
CA THR A 40 8.69 9.43 -2.73
C THR A 40 9.56 8.84 -1.63
N ILE A 41 8.96 8.07 -0.73
CA ILE A 41 9.65 7.35 0.34
C ILE A 41 9.63 5.86 0.06
N THR A 42 10.77 5.20 0.25
CA THR A 42 10.87 3.75 0.29
C THR A 42 10.40 3.24 1.65
N MET A 43 9.26 2.55 1.67
CA MET A 43 8.68 1.97 2.89
C MET A 43 9.40 0.68 3.28
N ALA A 44 9.71 -0.16 2.29
CA ALA A 44 10.41 -1.41 2.46
C ALA A 44 11.31 -1.68 1.26
N ASP A 45 12.51 -2.18 1.54
CA ASP A 45 13.49 -2.60 0.56
C ASP A 45 14.13 -3.91 1.02
N ILE A 46 13.66 -5.02 0.46
CA ILE A 46 13.92 -6.37 0.97
C ILE A 46 14.68 -7.15 -0.09
N GLU A 47 15.92 -7.53 0.22
CA GLU A 47 16.76 -8.35 -0.65
C GLU A 47 16.60 -9.85 -0.34
N GLY A 48 16.74 -10.68 -1.38
CA GLY A 48 16.62 -12.12 -1.33
C GLY A 48 15.24 -12.64 -1.74
N PRO A 49 15.09 -13.97 -1.88
CA PRO A 49 13.80 -14.58 -2.16
C PRO A 49 12.92 -14.62 -0.89
N GLY A 50 11.63 -14.40 -1.05
CA GLY A 50 10.69 -14.38 0.06
C GLY A 50 9.25 -14.09 -0.36
N ALA A 51 8.41 -13.84 0.63
CA ALA A 51 7.04 -13.38 0.42
C ALA A 51 6.65 -12.34 1.48
N ILE A 52 6.03 -11.26 1.03
CA ILE A 52 5.29 -10.36 1.93
C ILE A 52 4.01 -11.08 2.32
N GLN A 53 3.73 -11.13 3.62
CA GLN A 53 2.59 -11.85 4.19
C GLN A 53 1.53 -10.91 4.76
N HIS A 54 1.94 -9.71 5.16
CA HIS A 54 1.03 -8.72 5.70
C HIS A 54 1.57 -7.31 5.52
N ILE A 55 0.70 -6.40 5.11
CA ILE A 55 0.95 -4.96 5.15
C ILE A 55 -0.11 -4.34 6.05
N TRP A 56 0.33 -3.65 7.09
CA TRP A 56 -0.53 -2.79 7.90
C TRP A 56 -0.15 -1.34 7.72
N LEU A 57 -1.12 -0.45 7.61
CA LEU A 57 -0.88 0.98 7.69
C LEU A 57 -2.09 1.77 8.17
N THR A 58 -1.86 3.01 8.60
CA THR A 58 -2.92 3.98 8.84
C THR A 58 -2.42 5.40 8.58
N VAL A 59 -3.29 6.22 8.01
CA VAL A 59 -3.07 7.64 7.72
C VAL A 59 -4.44 8.30 7.57
N HIS A 60 -4.52 9.61 7.85
CA HIS A 60 -5.77 10.36 7.76
C HIS A 60 -6.43 10.24 6.37
N PRO A 61 -7.77 10.10 6.27
CA PRO A 61 -8.48 9.85 5.00
C PRO A 61 -8.21 10.86 3.87
N THR A 62 -7.92 12.12 4.22
CA THR A 62 -7.51 13.15 3.25
C THR A 62 -6.37 12.69 2.33
N TRP A 63 -5.51 11.79 2.78
CA TRP A 63 -4.33 11.33 2.05
C TRP A 63 -4.59 10.14 1.11
N TRP A 64 -5.74 9.49 1.19
CA TRP A 64 -5.97 8.19 0.56
C TRP A 64 -5.91 8.18 -0.97
N ARG A 65 -6.26 9.29 -1.63
CA ARG A 65 -6.06 9.49 -3.08
C ARG A 65 -4.98 10.52 -3.42
N ARG A 66 -4.28 11.02 -2.41
CA ARG A 66 -3.13 11.93 -2.54
C ARG A 66 -1.81 11.18 -2.51
N LEU A 67 -1.81 9.97 -1.94
CA LEU A 67 -0.67 9.08 -1.89
C LEU A 67 -0.85 7.93 -2.88
N VAL A 68 0.22 7.56 -3.59
CA VAL A 68 0.27 6.41 -4.50
C VAL A 68 1.24 5.38 -3.94
N ILE A 69 0.73 4.18 -3.67
CA ILE A 69 1.56 3.04 -3.29
C ILE A 69 2.05 2.34 -4.55
N ARG A 70 3.35 2.04 -4.59
CA ARG A 70 3.97 1.26 -5.65
C ARG A 70 4.73 0.07 -5.08
N ILE A 71 4.62 -1.07 -5.76
CA ILE A 71 5.40 -2.26 -5.42
C ILE A 71 6.09 -2.77 -6.67
N HIS A 72 7.39 -3.03 -6.54
CA HIS A 72 8.26 -3.54 -7.59
C HIS A 72 8.81 -4.90 -7.16
N TRP A 73 8.77 -5.87 -8.07
CA TRP A 73 9.32 -7.20 -7.88
C TRP A 73 10.63 -7.38 -8.67
N ASP A 74 11.62 -8.00 -8.05
CA ASP A 74 12.81 -8.54 -8.69
C ASP A 74 13.58 -7.57 -9.60
N ASP A 75 13.74 -6.34 -9.08
CA ASP A 75 14.44 -5.22 -9.73
C ASP A 75 13.77 -4.71 -11.02
N GLU A 76 12.48 -4.99 -11.20
CA GLU A 76 11.72 -4.42 -12.31
C GLU A 76 11.68 -2.89 -12.26
N VAL A 77 11.72 -2.28 -13.45
CA VAL A 77 11.68 -0.82 -13.59
C VAL A 77 10.26 -0.29 -13.42
N THR A 78 9.27 -0.99 -13.96
CA THR A 78 7.86 -0.59 -13.92
C THR A 78 7.17 -1.30 -12.76
N PRO A 79 6.45 -0.59 -11.88
CA PRO A 79 5.80 -1.23 -10.73
C PRO A 79 4.69 -2.20 -11.15
N SER A 80 4.69 -3.39 -10.58
CA SER A 80 3.61 -4.38 -10.72
C SER A 80 2.33 -4.00 -9.97
N VAL A 81 2.46 -3.18 -8.91
CA VAL A 81 1.33 -2.58 -8.19
C VAL A 81 1.50 -1.06 -8.27
N GLU A 82 0.51 -0.36 -8.79
CA GLU A 82 0.45 1.10 -8.77
C GLU A 82 -1.00 1.55 -8.58
N THR A 83 -1.32 2.04 -7.39
CA THR A 83 -2.70 2.42 -7.03
C THR A 83 -2.71 3.58 -6.03
N PRO A 84 -3.76 4.40 -5.99
CA PRO A 84 -3.99 5.27 -4.85
C PRO A 84 -4.13 4.46 -3.57
N LEU A 85 -3.56 4.96 -2.47
CA LEU A 85 -3.44 4.23 -1.22
C LEU A 85 -4.77 3.70 -0.69
N GLY A 86 -5.83 4.51 -0.66
CA GLY A 86 -7.13 4.09 -0.16
C GLY A 86 -7.81 3.05 -1.06
N ASP A 87 -7.69 3.22 -2.37
CA ASP A 87 -8.27 2.31 -3.35
C ASP A 87 -7.65 0.90 -3.26
N PHE A 88 -6.35 0.79 -2.96
CA PHE A 88 -5.70 -0.50 -2.67
C PHE A 88 -6.37 -1.28 -1.54
N PHE A 89 -6.77 -0.56 -0.46
CA PHE A 89 -7.48 -1.13 0.69
C PHE A 89 -9.00 -0.97 0.58
N ALA A 90 -9.52 -0.92 -0.65
CA ALA A 90 -10.95 -0.89 -0.95
C ALA A 90 -11.74 0.27 -0.30
N ASN A 91 -11.11 1.44 -0.17
CA ASN A 91 -11.67 2.69 0.34
C ASN A 91 -11.55 3.82 -0.71
N GLY A 92 -12.21 3.65 -1.86
CA GLY A 92 -12.08 4.48 -3.08
C GLY A 92 -12.91 5.76 -3.13
N TRP A 93 -13.20 6.41 -2.01
CA TRP A 93 -13.80 7.75 -1.99
C TRP A 93 -13.13 8.70 -0.99
N CYS A 94 -11.98 8.31 -0.45
CA CYS A 94 -11.42 8.95 0.75
C CYS A 94 -12.40 8.94 1.93
N GLU A 95 -13.37 8.02 1.91
CA GLU A 95 -14.37 7.83 2.95
C GLU A 95 -14.15 6.47 3.60
N ARG A 96 -14.13 6.47 4.94
CA ARG A 96 -13.84 5.26 5.70
C ARG A 96 -15.02 4.30 5.64
N CYS A 97 -14.76 3.10 5.15
CA CYS A 97 -15.61 1.93 5.25
C CYS A 97 -14.86 0.81 5.96
N ASN A 98 -15.52 0.13 6.91
CA ASN A 98 -14.97 -1.08 7.49
C ASN A 98 -15.08 -2.21 6.46
N ILE A 99 -14.04 -3.02 6.34
CA ILE A 99 -13.98 -4.12 5.38
C ILE A 99 -13.60 -5.38 6.13
N SER A 100 -14.39 -6.43 5.93
CA SER A 100 -14.11 -7.77 6.42
C SER A 100 -14.06 -8.71 5.22
N SER A 101 -12.85 -9.00 4.75
CA SER A 101 -12.58 -9.98 3.71
C SER A 101 -11.27 -10.71 4.02
N ILE A 102 -11.03 -11.83 3.33
CA ILE A 102 -9.79 -12.60 3.51
C ILE A 102 -8.55 -11.78 3.12
N PRO A 103 -8.45 -11.19 1.91
CA PRO A 103 -7.22 -10.53 1.50
C PRO A 103 -7.08 -9.09 2.01
N ILE A 104 -8.19 -8.38 2.25
CA ILE A 104 -8.18 -6.97 2.68
C ILE A 104 -9.12 -6.80 3.87
N ALA A 105 -8.62 -6.21 4.94
CA ALA A 105 -9.43 -5.82 6.09
C ALA A 105 -9.17 -4.37 6.48
N VAL A 106 -10.25 -3.63 6.70
CA VAL A 106 -10.19 -2.26 7.23
C VAL A 106 -10.92 -2.26 8.56
N ASN A 107 -10.11 -2.22 9.62
CA ASN A 107 -10.59 -2.31 10.98
C ASN A 107 -11.06 -0.94 11.50
N PRO A 108 -11.86 -0.90 12.58
CA PRO A 108 -12.29 0.35 13.21
C PRO A 108 -11.12 1.31 13.42
N ALA A 109 -11.41 2.62 13.32
CA ALA A 109 -10.43 3.71 13.33
C ALA A 109 -9.48 3.80 12.12
N GLY A 110 -9.66 2.97 11.08
CA GLY A 110 -8.94 3.14 9.80
C GLY A 110 -7.59 2.41 9.75
N GLY A 111 -7.50 1.26 10.41
CA GLY A 111 -6.36 0.36 10.27
C GLY A 111 -6.49 -0.46 8.99
N PHE A 112 -5.70 -0.13 7.97
CA PHE A 112 -5.63 -0.86 6.72
C PHE A 112 -4.78 -2.12 6.88
N ASN A 113 -5.28 -3.25 6.41
CA ASN A 113 -4.60 -4.54 6.42
C ASN A 113 -4.72 -5.19 5.05
N SER A 114 -3.60 -5.65 4.52
CA SER A 114 -3.52 -6.52 3.35
C SER A 114 -2.86 -7.83 3.76
N TYR A 115 -3.55 -8.93 3.51
CA TYR A 115 -3.10 -10.30 3.76
C TYR A 115 -2.85 -11.07 2.45
N TRP A 116 -2.79 -10.37 1.33
CA TRP A 116 -2.25 -10.95 0.09
C TRP A 116 -0.83 -11.46 0.34
N GLU A 117 -0.60 -12.73 0.01
CA GLU A 117 0.74 -13.27 -0.11
C GLU A 117 1.36 -12.72 -1.41
N MET A 118 2.50 -12.04 -1.30
CA MET A 118 3.19 -11.42 -2.43
C MET A 118 4.62 -11.96 -2.53
N PRO A 119 4.83 -13.06 -3.30
CA PRO A 119 6.15 -13.64 -3.50
C PRO A 119 7.09 -12.77 -4.33
N PHE A 120 8.39 -12.84 -4.05
CA PHE A 120 9.48 -12.20 -4.81
C PHE A 120 10.73 -13.10 -4.77
N ARG A 121 11.51 -13.16 -5.86
CA ARG A 121 12.65 -14.11 -5.97
C ARG A 121 14.01 -13.46 -5.75
N LYS A 122 14.12 -12.14 -5.92
CA LYS A 122 15.36 -11.37 -5.77
C LYS A 122 15.18 -10.18 -4.83
N ARG A 123 14.11 -9.41 -4.99
CA ARG A 123 13.92 -8.17 -4.24
C ARG A 123 12.46 -7.73 -4.24
N ALA A 124 11.98 -7.21 -3.11
CA ALA A 124 10.72 -6.48 -3.04
C ALA A 124 10.97 -5.03 -2.62
N ARG A 125 10.48 -4.08 -3.43
CA ARG A 125 10.58 -2.64 -3.12
C ARG A 125 9.20 -2.01 -3.08
N ILE A 126 8.79 -1.54 -1.90
CA ILE A 126 7.55 -0.81 -1.68
C ILE A 126 7.87 0.67 -1.51
N THR A 127 7.24 1.53 -2.31
CA THR A 127 7.35 2.97 -2.18
C THR A 127 5.97 3.62 -2.01
N ILE A 128 5.97 4.80 -1.39
CA ILE A 128 4.81 5.67 -1.26
C ILE A 128 5.19 7.05 -1.79
N GLU A 129 4.44 7.54 -2.76
CA GLU A 129 4.63 8.88 -3.32
C GLU A 129 3.51 9.81 -2.86
N ASN A 130 3.87 11.01 -2.42
CA ASN A 130 2.93 12.09 -2.20
C ASN A 130 2.76 12.94 -3.46
N LEU A 131 1.57 12.93 -4.05
CA LEU A 131 1.27 13.68 -5.27
C LEU A 131 0.98 15.17 -5.03
N THR A 132 1.11 15.67 -3.80
CA THR A 132 0.64 17.01 -3.42
C THR A 132 1.77 17.91 -2.93
N PRO A 133 1.58 19.25 -2.94
CA PRO A 133 2.52 20.18 -2.33
C PRO A 133 2.43 20.21 -0.79
N ASP A 134 1.49 19.47 -0.20
CA ASP A 134 1.25 19.45 1.25
C ASP A 134 2.07 18.33 1.90
N ARG A 135 2.56 18.55 3.13
CA ARG A 135 3.25 17.53 3.91
C ARG A 135 2.26 16.54 4.54
N CYS A 136 2.49 15.25 4.36
CA CYS A 136 1.73 14.17 5.01
C CYS A 136 2.41 13.75 6.31
N GLY A 137 1.87 14.18 7.45
CA GLY A 137 2.26 13.68 8.76
C GLY A 137 1.43 12.47 9.21
N GLY A 138 1.91 11.75 10.23
CA GLY A 138 1.15 10.67 10.88
C GLY A 138 0.90 9.47 9.97
N PHE A 139 1.87 9.12 9.12
CA PHE A 139 1.81 7.91 8.31
C PHE A 139 2.47 6.75 9.07
N TYR A 140 1.65 5.81 9.54
CA TYR A 140 2.11 4.64 10.29
C TYR A 140 2.04 3.42 9.38
N TYR A 141 3.06 2.57 9.39
CA TYR A 141 3.04 1.34 8.61
C TYR A 141 3.89 0.23 9.22
N GLN A 142 3.63 -0.99 8.75
CA GLN A 142 4.39 -2.20 8.99
C GLN A 142 4.29 -3.09 7.75
N VAL A 143 5.43 -3.66 7.35
CA VAL A 143 5.50 -4.70 6.32
C VAL A 143 6.07 -5.95 6.98
N THR A 144 5.29 -7.02 6.99
CA THR A 144 5.68 -8.33 7.51
C THR A 144 5.94 -9.27 6.35
N TYR A 145 7.11 -9.90 6.36
CA TYR A 145 7.56 -10.80 5.30
C TYR A 145 8.36 -11.96 5.88
N THR A 146 8.57 -12.99 5.07
CA THR A 146 9.51 -14.07 5.34
C THR A 146 10.49 -14.20 4.18
N LEU A 147 11.78 -14.45 4.48
CA LEU A 147 12.75 -14.87 3.48
C LEU A 147 12.72 -16.39 3.40
N THR A 148 12.55 -16.91 2.19
CA THR A 148 12.38 -18.34 1.94
C THR A 148 12.63 -18.64 0.47
N THR A 149 12.86 -19.91 0.13
CA THR A 149 12.80 -20.33 -1.27
C THR A 149 11.39 -20.15 -1.81
N VAL A 150 11.26 -19.42 -2.90
CA VAL A 150 9.99 -19.22 -3.60
C VAL A 150 9.87 -20.24 -4.73
N PRO A 151 8.79 -21.03 -4.81
CA PRO A 151 8.62 -21.99 -5.90
C PRO A 151 8.61 -21.31 -7.28
N ASP A 152 9.16 -21.98 -8.29
CA ASP A 152 9.25 -21.43 -9.65
C ASP A 152 7.87 -21.10 -10.26
N HIS A 153 6.82 -21.80 -9.85
CA HIS A 153 5.45 -21.60 -10.32
C HIS A 153 4.66 -20.53 -9.52
N ALA A 154 5.25 -19.92 -8.49
CA ALA A 154 4.56 -18.88 -7.72
C ALA A 154 4.36 -17.61 -8.58
N ALA A 155 3.14 -17.09 -8.60
CA ALA A 155 2.80 -15.86 -9.31
C ALA A 155 3.25 -14.62 -8.54
N TYR A 156 3.46 -13.52 -9.26
CA TYR A 156 3.65 -12.20 -8.65
C TYR A 156 2.29 -11.52 -8.47
N PHE A 157 2.18 -10.73 -7.40
CA PHE A 157 0.96 -9.97 -7.15
C PHE A 157 0.97 -8.67 -7.97
N HIS A 158 -0.12 -8.40 -8.68
CA HIS A 158 -0.32 -7.18 -9.46
C HIS A 158 -1.62 -6.49 -9.06
N ALA A 159 -1.62 -5.16 -9.09
CA ALA A 159 -2.83 -4.37 -8.91
C ALA A 159 -2.74 -3.07 -9.72
N GLN A 160 -3.80 -2.80 -10.48
CA GLN A 160 -3.91 -1.60 -11.31
C GLN A 160 -5.17 -0.82 -10.89
N TRP A 161 -5.07 0.50 -10.91
CA TRP A 161 -6.20 1.39 -10.65
C TRP A 161 -6.63 2.13 -11.92
N ARG A 162 -7.95 2.23 -12.12
CA ARG A 162 -8.55 2.98 -13.23
C ARG A 162 -9.70 3.83 -12.72
N ARG A 163 -9.92 4.95 -13.41
CA ARG A 163 -11.03 5.86 -13.12
C ARG A 163 -11.64 6.39 -14.41
N SER A 164 -12.95 6.24 -14.52
CA SER A 164 -13.77 6.97 -15.48
C SER A 164 -14.60 8.00 -14.72
N ASN A 165 -14.48 9.28 -15.08
CA ASN A 165 -15.19 10.35 -14.37
C ASN A 165 -15.55 11.53 -15.30
N PRO A 166 -16.79 11.58 -15.85
CA PRO A 166 -17.81 10.53 -15.78
C PRO A 166 -17.48 9.33 -16.69
N LEU A 167 -18.17 8.21 -16.51
CA LEU A 167 -18.23 7.16 -17.51
C LEU A 167 -19.25 7.57 -18.58
N PRO A 168 -18.89 7.65 -19.88
CA PRO A 168 -19.85 7.93 -20.93
C PRO A 168 -20.98 6.89 -20.95
N TYR A 169 -22.20 7.34 -21.28
CA TYR A 169 -23.39 6.49 -21.27
C TYR A 169 -23.20 5.27 -22.18
N GLN A 170 -23.55 4.09 -21.66
CA GLN A 170 -23.44 2.80 -22.37
C GLN A 170 -22.05 2.47 -22.91
N THR A 171 -20.99 2.94 -22.25
CA THR A 171 -19.61 2.56 -22.57
C THR A 171 -19.01 1.64 -21.50
N VAL A 172 -18.02 0.84 -21.92
CA VAL A 172 -17.31 -0.07 -21.03
C VAL A 172 -16.35 0.72 -20.12
N HIS A 173 -16.44 0.46 -18.82
CA HIS A 173 -15.35 0.78 -17.90
C HIS A 173 -14.40 -0.42 -17.82
N THR A 174 -13.20 -0.28 -18.37
CA THR A 174 -12.20 -1.34 -18.32
C THR A 174 -11.62 -1.46 -16.90
N LEU A 175 -11.69 -2.65 -16.31
CA LEU A 175 -11.15 -2.92 -14.98
C LEU A 175 -9.64 -3.22 -15.03
N LEU A 176 -9.23 -4.05 -15.97
CA LEU A 176 -7.85 -4.49 -16.16
C LEU A 176 -7.51 -4.49 -17.65
N ASP A 177 -6.34 -3.97 -18.01
CA ASP A 177 -5.88 -3.86 -19.39
C ASP A 177 -4.37 -4.01 -19.49
N GLY A 178 -3.87 -4.35 -20.68
CA GLY A 178 -2.43 -4.43 -20.97
C GLY A 178 -1.68 -5.56 -20.25
N VAL A 179 -2.39 -6.55 -19.69
CA VAL A 179 -1.77 -7.70 -19.02
C VAL A 179 -1.54 -8.82 -20.02
N THR A 180 -0.30 -9.29 -20.12
CA THR A 180 0.10 -10.44 -20.92
C THR A 180 0.90 -11.41 -20.06
N GLY A 181 0.70 -12.72 -20.28
CA GLY A 181 1.35 -13.78 -19.50
C GLY A 181 0.36 -14.79 -18.93
N GLN A 182 0.83 -15.61 -17.99
CA GLN A 182 0.03 -16.63 -17.31
C GLN A 182 -0.22 -16.18 -15.86
N GLY A 183 -1.47 -16.27 -15.42
CA GLY A 183 -1.87 -15.85 -14.08
C GLY A 183 -3.35 -16.06 -13.83
N GLN A 184 -3.84 -15.48 -12.73
CA GLN A 184 -5.24 -15.57 -12.33
C GLN A 184 -5.76 -14.19 -11.96
N TYR A 185 -6.97 -13.86 -12.40
CA TYR A 185 -7.68 -12.70 -11.93
C TYR A 185 -8.35 -13.02 -10.60
N VAL A 186 -7.90 -12.38 -9.52
CA VAL A 186 -8.27 -12.77 -8.15
C VAL A 186 -9.22 -11.80 -7.46
N GLY A 187 -9.56 -10.66 -8.08
CA GLY A 187 -10.60 -9.78 -7.56
C GLY A 187 -10.58 -8.36 -8.10
N THR A 188 -11.62 -7.63 -7.74
CA THR A 188 -11.75 -6.19 -7.99
C THR A 188 -12.60 -5.55 -6.92
N TYR A 189 -12.15 -4.38 -6.48
CA TYR A 189 -12.95 -3.42 -5.73
C TYR A 189 -13.45 -2.34 -6.68
N LEU A 190 -14.75 -2.04 -6.63
CA LEU A 190 -15.37 -1.00 -7.44
C LEU A 190 -15.99 0.08 -6.54
N ALA A 191 -15.52 1.32 -6.71
CA ALA A 191 -16.10 2.50 -6.08
C ALA A 191 -16.95 3.24 -7.11
N TRP A 192 -18.27 3.20 -6.95
CA TRP A 192 -19.22 3.82 -7.87
C TRP A 192 -19.90 5.05 -7.27
N GLY A 193 -19.99 6.13 -8.04
CA GLY A 193 -20.70 7.35 -7.69
C GLY A 193 -21.91 7.50 -8.60
N VAL A 194 -23.12 7.35 -8.03
CA VAL A 194 -24.37 7.45 -8.79
C VAL A 194 -24.65 8.92 -9.11
N ASN A 195 -24.67 9.27 -10.40
CA ASN A 195 -25.02 10.61 -10.89
C ASN A 195 -26.38 10.65 -11.62
N SER A 196 -27.19 9.61 -11.48
CA SER A 196 -28.53 9.49 -12.06
C SER A 196 -29.58 9.23 -10.97
N ARG A 197 -30.87 9.37 -11.31
CA ARG A 197 -31.99 9.00 -10.41
C ARG A 197 -32.41 7.54 -10.54
N GLY A 198 -31.75 6.78 -11.40
CA GLY A 198 -32.08 5.37 -11.67
C GLY A 198 -31.18 4.41 -10.90
N TRP A 199 -31.38 3.12 -11.16
CA TRP A 199 -30.39 2.08 -10.88
C TRP A 199 -29.14 2.30 -11.75
N TRP A 200 -27.98 1.77 -11.31
CA TRP A 200 -26.64 2.08 -11.83
C TRP A 200 -26.52 2.20 -13.35
#